data_AF-A0A914PM91-F1
#
_entry.id   AF-A0A914PM91-F1
#
_cell.length_a   1.000
_cell.length_b   1.000
_cell.length_c   1.000
_cell.angle_alpha   90.00
_cell.angle_beta   90.00
_cell.angle_gamma   90.00
#
_symmetry.space_group_name_H-M   'P 1'
#
loop_
_entity.id
_entity.type
_entity.pdbx_description
1 polymer ?
#
loop_
_entity_poly.entity_id
_entity_poly.type
_entity_poly.pdbx_seq_one_letter_code
_entity_poly.pdbx_strand_id
1 'polypeptide(L)'
;MDYVKGYLPYQKCVSKVTVPNNSEARLYITEYDFEGIADTLILNYGNSQSRPIEWQPRKVPNIYILTADVKNAELIFTSDGNTQGAGYTAYLDTYGK
;
A
#
# COMPACT_ATOMS: atom_id res chain seq x y z
N MET A 1 -2.82 -0.02 12.59
CA MET A 1 -1.64 -0.86 12.82
C MET A 1 -0.61 -0.05 13.58
N ASP A 2 0.10 -0.67 14.52
CA ASP A 2 1.22 -0.06 15.22
C ASP A 2 2.50 -0.64 14.58
N TYR A 3 3.10 0.07 13.62
CA TYR A 3 4.22 -0.42 12.80
C TYR A 3 5.43 -0.86 13.63
N VAL A 4 5.55 -0.37 14.87
CA VAL A 4 6.63 -0.73 15.80
C VAL A 4 6.45 -2.13 16.40
N LYS A 5 5.23 -2.67 16.40
CA LYS A 5 4.90 -3.98 17.01
C LYS A 5 4.69 -5.11 16.01
N GLY A 6 4.78 -4.82 14.71
CA GLY A 6 4.37 -5.73 13.64
C GLY A 6 2.85 -5.79 13.43
N TYR A 7 2.42 -6.43 12.34
CA TYR A 7 1.00 -6.68 12.08
C TYR A 7 0.50 -7.94 12.79
N LEU A 8 -0.79 -8.03 13.09
CA LEU A 8 -1.37 -9.22 13.71
C LEU A 8 -1.62 -10.31 12.65
N PRO A 9 -1.72 -11.59 13.04
CA PRO A 9 -2.02 -12.67 12.10
C PRO A 9 -3.49 -12.61 11.63
N TYR A 10 -3.75 -13.17 10.45
CA TYR A 10 -5.07 -13.25 9.82
C TYR A 10 -5.79 -11.90 9.64
N GLN A 11 -5.04 -10.83 9.43
CA GLN A 11 -5.61 -9.50 9.24
C GLN A 11 -5.88 -9.22 7.77
N LYS A 12 -7.00 -8.53 7.54
CA LYS A 12 -7.26 -7.83 6.28
C LYS A 12 -7.51 -6.36 6.57
N CYS A 13 -6.63 -5.49 6.08
CA CYS A 13 -6.71 -4.06 6.24
C CYS A 13 -6.91 -3.39 4.89
N VAL A 14 -7.87 -2.46 4.80
CA VAL A 14 -8.14 -1.67 3.60
C VAL A 14 -7.95 -0.19 3.93
N SER A 15 -6.90 0.40 3.36
CA SER A 15 -6.60 1.82 3.47
C SER A 15 -7.07 2.52 2.19
N LYS A 16 -8.06 3.40 2.31
CA LYS A 16 -8.60 4.15 1.17
C LYS A 16 -7.75 5.40 0.89
N VAL A 17 -7.43 5.61 -0.38
CA VAL A 17 -6.70 6.77 -0.89
C VAL A 17 -7.61 7.53 -1.84
N THR A 18 -7.95 8.75 -1.48
CA THR A 18 -8.80 9.63 -2.30
C THR A 18 -7.94 10.75 -2.88
N VAL A 19 -7.90 10.84 -4.21
CA VAL A 19 -7.21 11.91 -4.93
C VAL A 19 -8.22 13.03 -5.21
N PRO A 20 -7.96 14.27 -4.77
CA PRO A 20 -8.84 15.40 -5.08
C PRO A 20 -9.00 15.62 -6.58
N ASN A 21 -10.16 16.11 -7.01
CA ASN A 21 -10.42 16.40 -8.43
C ASN A 21 -9.35 17.33 -9.01
N ASN A 22 -8.98 17.09 -10.27
CA ASN A 22 -7.96 17.84 -11.03
C ASN A 22 -6.54 17.85 -10.41
N SER A 23 -6.27 16.96 -9.44
CA SER A 23 -4.95 16.80 -8.83
C SER A 23 -4.30 15.49 -9.29
N GLU A 24 -2.99 15.41 -9.11
CA GLU A 24 -2.26 14.14 -9.12
C GLU A 24 -1.79 13.84 -7.69
N ALA A 25 -1.70 12.56 -7.37
CA ALA A 25 -1.11 12.12 -6.12
C ALA A 25 0.01 11.11 -6.40
N ARG A 26 1.10 11.21 -5.63
CA ARG A 26 2.14 10.19 -5.58
C ARG A 26 2.01 9.43 -4.28
N LEU A 27 1.76 8.14 -4.40
CA LEU A 27 1.78 7.21 -3.29
C LEU A 27 3.18 6.60 -3.19
N TYR A 28 3.85 6.84 -2.09
CA TYR A 28 5.16 6.30 -1.75
C TYR A 28 4.99 5.19 -0.73
N ILE A 29 5.47 3.99 -1.04
CA ILE A 29 5.58 2.90 -0.07
C ILE A 29 7.06 2.79 0.28
N THR A 30 7.43 3.31 1.45
CA THR A 30 8.84 3.57 1.82
C THR A 30 9.48 2.41 2.57
N GLU A 31 8.70 1.67 3.32
CA GLU A 31 9.12 0.45 4.02
C GLU A 31 8.01 -0.59 3.90
N TYR A 32 8.42 -1.84 3.67
CA TYR A 32 7.54 -2.98 3.50
C TYR A 32 8.31 -4.23 3.90
N ASP A 33 7.90 -4.83 5.01
CA ASP A 33 8.48 -6.01 5.61
C ASP A 33 7.34 -6.97 5.96
N PHE A 34 7.13 -7.91 5.05
CA PHE A 34 6.05 -8.89 5.09
C PHE A 34 6.65 -10.29 5.05
N GLU A 35 5.91 -11.28 5.56
CA GLU A 35 6.29 -12.67 5.40
C GLU A 35 6.13 -13.10 3.94
N GLY A 36 7.25 -13.03 3.20
CA GLY A 36 7.46 -13.72 1.93
C GLY A 36 6.27 -13.69 0.95
N ILE A 37 5.83 -14.88 0.53
CA ILE A 37 4.78 -15.09 -0.49
C ILE A 37 3.36 -15.20 0.08
N ALA A 38 3.20 -15.32 1.40
CA ALA A 38 1.90 -15.57 2.01
C ALA A 38 1.17 -14.27 2.36
N ASP A 39 1.93 -13.27 2.78
CA ASP A 39 1.42 -11.94 3.07
C ASP A 39 1.43 -11.08 1.81
N THR A 40 0.37 -10.30 1.62
CA THR A 40 0.18 -9.53 0.39
C THR A 40 -0.15 -8.08 0.69
N LEU A 41 0.45 -7.19 -0.10
CA LEU A 41 0.03 -5.81 -0.20
C LEU A 41 -0.35 -5.54 -1.67
N ILE A 42 -1.57 -5.06 -1.88
CA ILE A 42 -2.11 -4.82 -3.22
C ILE A 42 -2.58 -3.38 -3.31
N LEU A 43 -2.17 -2.68 -4.37
CA LEU A 43 -2.74 -1.40 -4.76
C LEU A 43 -3.84 -1.64 -5.79
N ASN A 44 -5.09 -1.40 -5.41
CA ASN A 44 -6.26 -1.41 -6.29
C ASN A 44 -6.56 0.04 -6.73
N TYR A 45 -6.69 0.29 -8.03
CA TYR A 45 -6.93 1.62 -8.59
C TYR A 45 -8.43 1.93 -8.73
N GLY A 46 -9.33 1.03 -8.34
CA GLY A 46 -10.78 1.23 -8.40
C GLY A 46 -11.37 1.20 -9.81
N ASN A 47 -10.55 1.03 -10.85
CA ASN A 47 -10.92 0.88 -12.26
C ASN A 47 -10.66 -0.55 -12.79
N SER A 48 -10.77 -1.55 -11.92
CA SER A 48 -10.44 -2.96 -12.17
C SER A 48 -8.94 -3.24 -12.40
N GLN A 49 -8.06 -2.25 -12.31
CA GLN A 49 -6.62 -2.48 -12.24
C GLN A 49 -6.21 -2.68 -10.78
N SER A 50 -5.39 -3.71 -10.55
CA SER A 50 -4.70 -3.91 -9.29
C SER A 50 -3.26 -4.30 -9.55
N ARG A 51 -2.38 -3.94 -8.62
CA ARG A 51 -0.96 -4.26 -8.71
C ARG A 51 -0.47 -4.79 -7.37
N PRO A 52 0.11 -6.00 -7.33
CA PRO A 52 0.80 -6.46 -6.14
C PRO A 52 2.03 -5.58 -5.89
N ILE A 53 2.27 -5.27 -4.62
CA ILE A 53 3.48 -4.61 -4.14
C ILE A 53 4.38 -5.73 -3.63
N GLU A 54 5.29 -6.17 -4.48
CA GLU A 54 6.21 -7.26 -4.16
C GLU A 54 7.19 -6.85 -3.06
N TRP A 55 7.49 -7.80 -2.19
CA TRP A 55 8.56 -7.64 -1.21
C TRP A 55 9.88 -7.38 -1.94
N GLN A 56 10.65 -6.41 -1.45
CA GLN A 56 12.01 -6.15 -1.93
C GLN A 56 12.97 -6.05 -0.75
N PRO A 57 14.14 -6.69 -0.84
CA PRO A 57 15.15 -6.68 0.23
C PRO A 57 15.84 -5.33 0.45
N ARG A 58 15.47 -4.27 -0.28
CA ARG A 58 16.08 -2.93 -0.17
C ARG A 58 15.02 -1.88 0.13
N LYS A 59 15.38 -0.91 0.98
CA LYS A 59 14.60 0.29 1.34
C LYS A 59 14.45 1.29 0.18
N VAL A 60 14.20 0.82 -1.04
CA VAL A 60 13.88 1.68 -2.18
C VAL A 60 12.37 1.91 -2.17
N PRO A 61 11.89 3.16 -2.09
CA PRO A 61 10.47 3.42 -2.12
C PRO A 61 9.86 2.96 -3.44
N ASN A 62 8.74 2.23 -3.38
CA ASN A 62 7.89 2.05 -4.56
C ASN A 62 7.02 3.29 -4.72
N ILE A 63 7.12 3.94 -5.88
CA ILE A 63 6.36 5.15 -6.19
C ILE A 63 5.26 4.80 -7.20
N TYR A 64 4.02 5.04 -6.81
CA TYR A 64 2.85 4.86 -7.67
C TYR A 64 2.20 6.21 -7.91
N ILE A 65 1.97 6.55 -9.18
CA ILE A 65 1.29 7.78 -9.58
C ILE A 65 -0.20 7.45 -9.68
N LEU A 66 -1.00 8.18 -8.92
CA LEU A 66 -2.45 8.13 -8.92
C LEU A 66 -2.96 9.41 -9.58
N THR A 67 -3.70 9.24 -10.67
CA THR A 67 -4.26 10.33 -11.47
C THR A 67 -5.73 10.57 -11.12
N ALA A 68 -6.31 11.68 -11.56
CA ALA A 68 -7.68 12.07 -11.19
C ALA A 68 -8.80 11.11 -11.69
N ASP A 69 -8.51 10.24 -12.66
CA ASP A 69 -9.35 9.12 -13.08
C ASP A 69 -9.38 7.99 -12.04
N VAL A 70 -8.35 7.90 -11.19
CA VAL A 70 -8.24 7.01 -10.02
C VAL A 70 -8.83 7.74 -8.80
N LYS A 71 -10.16 7.91 -8.79
CA LYS A 71 -10.85 8.65 -7.72
C LYS A 71 -10.75 7.99 -6.35
N ASN A 72 -10.67 6.66 -6.32
CA ASN A 72 -10.60 5.86 -5.10
C ASN A 72 -9.62 4.71 -5.31
N ALA A 73 -8.36 4.92 -4.96
CA ALA A 73 -7.40 3.83 -4.84
C ALA A 73 -7.52 3.19 -3.45
N GLU A 74 -7.19 1.91 -3.34
CA GLU A 74 -7.18 1.17 -2.09
C GLU A 74 -5.86 0.42 -1.94
N LEU A 75 -5.22 0.57 -0.79
CA LEU A 75 -4.15 -0.30 -0.32
C LEU A 75 -4.77 -1.41 0.51
N ILE A 76 -4.63 -2.64 0.04
CA ILE A 76 -5.19 -3.82 0.67
C ILE A 76 -4.04 -4.67 1.18
N PHE A 77 -3.91 -4.76 2.50
CA PHE A 77 -2.96 -5.66 3.16
C PHE A 77 -3.68 -6.90 3.69
N THR A 78 -3.11 -8.07 3.44
CA THR A 78 -3.59 -9.34 4.00
C THR A 78 -2.41 -10.09 4.62
N SER A 79 -2.55 -10.49 5.89
CA SER A 79 -1.59 -11.37 6.57
C SER A 79 -2.14 -12.78 6.74
N ASP A 80 -1.24 -13.76 6.72
CA ASP A 80 -1.50 -15.13 7.10
C ASP A 80 -1.37 -15.34 8.63
N GLY A 81 -1.37 -16.60 9.07
CA GLY A 81 -1.33 -16.97 10.48
C GLY A 81 0.04 -17.23 11.09
N ASN A 82 1.11 -17.22 10.30
CA ASN A 82 2.33 -17.94 10.60
C ASN A 82 3.40 -17.00 11.18
N THR A 83 3.93 -16.10 10.35
CA THR A 83 5.02 -15.18 10.72
C THR A 83 4.58 -13.74 10.55
N GLN A 84 5.21 -12.85 11.31
CA GLN A 84 4.90 -11.42 11.30
C GLN A 84 6.18 -10.64 10.98
N GLY A 85 6.10 -9.78 9.97
CA GLY A 85 7.05 -8.70 9.73
C GLY A 85 6.58 -7.38 10.35
N ALA A 86 7.34 -6.30 10.10
CA ALA A 86 6.98 -4.98 10.58
C ALA A 86 5.72 -4.37 9.90
N GLY A 87 5.37 -4.85 8.71
CA GLY A 87 4.24 -4.34 7.91
C GLY A 87 4.71 -3.33 6.87
N TYR A 88 3.97 -2.23 6.68
CA TYR A 88 4.36 -1.19 5.72
C TYR A 88 4.15 0.23 6.24
N THR A 89 4.93 1.16 5.69
CA THR A 89 4.69 2.60 5.78
C THR A 89 4.41 3.18 4.41
N ALA A 90 3.35 3.98 4.31
CA ALA A 90 2.95 4.66 3.09
C ALA A 90 2.80 6.16 3.34
N TYR A 91 3.19 6.97 2.35
CA TYR A 91 3.01 8.42 2.32
C TYR A 91 2.29 8.82 1.03
N LEU A 92 1.36 9.77 1.14
CA LEU A 92 0.64 10.33 0.01
C LEU A 92 1.03 11.79 -0.15
N ASP A 93 1.57 12.13 -1.32
CA ASP A 93 1.89 13.50 -1.72
C ASP A 93 0.90 13.96 -2.78
N THR A 94 0.10 14.97 -2.47
CA THR A 94 -0.84 15.57 -3.42
C THR A 94 -0.30 16.89 -3.91
N TYR A 95 -0.38 17.13 -5.21
CA TYR A 95 -0.01 18.42 -5.79
C TYR A 95 -1.05 18.87 -6.81
N GLY A 96 -1.31 20.18 -6.80
CA GLY A 96 -2.16 20.83 -7.80
C GLY A 96 -1.44 20.89 -9.14
N LYS A 97 -2.20 20.69 -10.23
CA LYS A 97 -1.75 21.09 -11.57
C LYS A 97 -1.81 22.60 -11.73
#